data_AF-A0A951SUK1-F1
#
_entry.id   AF-A0A951SUK1-F1
#
_cell.length_a   1.000
_cell.length_b   1.000
_cell.length_c   1.000
_cell.angle_alpha   90.00
_cell.angle_beta   90.00
_cell.angle_gamma   90.00
#
_symmetry.space_group_name_H-M   'P 1'
#
loop_
_entity.id
_entity.type
_entity.pdbx_description
1 polymer ?
#
loop_
_entity_poly.entity_id
_entity_poly.type
_entity_poly.pdbx_seq_one_letter_code
_entity_poly.pdbx_strand_id
1 'polypeptide(L)'
;MSIIFCNCSATSQQSQFAPSDFSVMLNIGGGMSLDAETFFISKDSCFYETSRGFRGDYGYENTYRFSLNTDELNSLYKAIMENDPADIETYSVEVFDRGGSRFTITQNGEKIEVSNSGMSFVKEGSQEQYDGITGAIEKITFKKLENQKRSVSIKIDESIRSLGMNVNIVIAMEHFMSGSGEVRKQIDFEVLNGVYYGKILIMNPKAEHENKVYSSGFFKIDTNDKLDYRLYLVDKTISIE
;
A
#
# COMPACT_ATOMS: atom_id res chain seq x y z
N MET A 1 -1.25 3.40 -67.38
CA MET A 1 -0.43 3.56 -66.17
C MET A 1 -1.37 3.61 -64.99
N SER A 2 -1.46 2.52 -64.22
CA SER A 2 -2.31 2.45 -63.04
C SER A 2 -1.52 2.94 -61.83
N ILE A 3 -2.02 3.97 -61.16
CA ILE A 3 -1.50 4.45 -59.88
C ILE A 3 -2.20 3.65 -58.79
N ILE A 4 -1.44 2.81 -58.10
CA ILE A 4 -1.89 2.11 -56.89
C ILE A 4 -1.76 3.09 -55.74
N PHE A 5 -2.88 3.53 -55.18
CA PHE A 5 -2.92 4.17 -53.86
C PHE A 5 -2.75 3.08 -52.82
N CYS A 6 -1.60 3.04 -52.15
CA CYS A 6 -1.40 2.21 -50.97
C CYS A 6 -1.99 2.96 -49.77
N ASN A 7 -3.16 2.52 -49.32
CA ASN A 7 -3.71 2.90 -48.02
C ASN A 7 -2.79 2.32 -46.94
N CYS A 8 -1.90 3.15 -46.40
CA CYS A 8 -1.18 2.81 -45.17
C CYS A 8 -2.08 3.19 -44.00
N SER A 9 -2.74 2.19 -43.45
CA SER A 9 -3.44 2.26 -42.17
C SER A 9 -2.43 2.71 -41.11
N ALA A 10 -2.67 3.88 -40.51
CA ALA A 10 -1.91 4.33 -39.36
C ALA A 10 -2.32 3.50 -38.13
N THR A 11 -1.71 2.33 -37.96
CA THR A 11 -1.66 1.67 -36.67
C THR A 11 -0.81 2.57 -35.77
N SER A 12 -1.42 3.19 -34.76
CA SER A 12 -0.72 4.01 -33.77
C SER A 12 0.33 3.16 -33.06
N GLN A 13 1.60 3.26 -33.50
CA GLN A 13 2.71 2.84 -32.66
C GLN A 13 2.70 3.75 -31.44
N GLN A 14 2.15 3.26 -30.32
CA GLN A 14 2.37 3.89 -29.02
C GLN A 14 3.88 4.07 -28.84
N SER A 15 4.29 5.30 -28.52
CA SER A 15 5.68 5.65 -28.25
C SER A 15 6.28 4.66 -27.26
N GLN A 16 7.51 4.20 -27.49
CA GLN A 16 8.23 3.40 -26.49
C GLN A 16 8.77 4.24 -25.32
N PHE A 17 8.72 5.57 -25.45
CA PHE A 17 9.28 6.53 -24.51
C PHE A 17 8.17 7.33 -23.85
N ALA A 18 8.31 7.52 -22.54
CA ALA A 18 7.44 8.39 -21.77
C ALA A 18 7.58 9.84 -22.30
N PRO A 19 6.48 10.54 -22.61
CA PRO A 19 6.55 11.95 -22.95
C PRO A 19 7.05 12.78 -21.76
N SER A 20 7.54 14.00 -22.04
CA SER A 20 8.19 14.84 -21.02
C SER A 20 7.28 15.23 -19.87
N ASP A 21 5.97 15.30 -20.12
CA ASP A 21 4.93 15.64 -19.14
C ASP A 21 4.26 14.39 -18.54
N PHE A 22 4.80 13.19 -18.81
CA PHE A 22 4.24 11.96 -18.28
C PHE A 22 4.23 11.96 -16.75
N SER A 23 3.04 11.74 -16.19
CA SER A 23 2.87 11.39 -14.79
C SER A 23 1.73 10.41 -14.60
N VAL A 24 1.83 9.64 -13.52
CA VAL A 24 0.78 8.71 -13.09
C VAL A 24 0.58 8.83 -11.59
N MET A 25 -0.68 8.87 -11.19
CA MET A 25 -1.10 8.85 -9.80
C MET A 25 -2.07 7.69 -9.58
N LEU A 26 -1.81 6.85 -8.59
CA LEU A 26 -2.72 5.80 -8.14
C LEU A 26 -3.15 6.14 -6.71
N ASN A 27 -4.45 6.18 -6.47
CA ASN A 27 -5.02 6.32 -5.14
C ASN A 27 -5.73 5.02 -4.80
N ILE A 28 -5.48 4.49 -3.62
CA ILE A 28 -6.12 3.29 -3.07
C ILE A 28 -6.73 3.67 -1.72
N GLY A 29 -7.93 3.20 -1.44
CA GLY A 29 -8.65 3.46 -0.19
C GLY A 29 -10.04 4.04 -0.43
N GLY A 30 -10.51 4.84 0.52
CA GLY A 30 -11.85 5.41 0.51
C GLY A 30 -12.90 4.52 1.17
N GLY A 31 -14.16 4.92 1.00
CA GLY A 31 -15.26 4.41 1.80
C GLY A 31 -15.33 5.06 3.18
N MET A 32 -15.81 4.35 4.20
CA MET A 32 -15.82 4.82 5.60
C MET A 32 -14.46 4.68 6.32
N SER A 33 -13.44 4.12 5.67
CA SER A 33 -12.09 4.02 6.24
C SER A 33 -11.31 5.32 6.01
N LEU A 34 -10.53 5.72 7.02
CA LEU A 34 -9.56 6.82 6.91
C LEU A 34 -8.23 6.36 6.28
N ASP A 35 -8.14 5.08 5.96
CA ASP A 35 -6.97 4.48 5.34
C ASP A 35 -6.93 4.78 3.85
N ALA A 36 -5.84 5.39 3.41
CA ALA A 36 -5.58 5.68 2.01
C ALA A 36 -4.10 5.57 1.68
N GLU A 37 -3.82 5.19 0.45
CA GLU A 37 -2.49 5.08 -0.12
C GLU A 37 -2.46 5.87 -1.44
N THR A 38 -1.43 6.68 -1.64
CA THR A 38 -1.24 7.47 -2.86
C THR A 38 0.15 7.22 -3.41
N PHE A 39 0.20 6.74 -4.65
CA PHE A 39 1.42 6.56 -5.42
C PHE A 39 1.45 7.66 -6.47
N PHE A 40 2.55 8.39 -6.55
CA PHE A 40 2.76 9.39 -7.60
C PHE A 40 4.13 9.17 -8.24
N ILE A 41 4.14 9.11 -9.57
CA ILE A 41 5.36 8.93 -10.36
C ILE A 41 5.34 9.94 -11.51
N SER A 42 6.41 10.69 -11.62
CA SER A 42 6.71 11.58 -12.74
C SER A 42 8.23 11.62 -12.93
N LYS A 43 8.69 12.28 -14.00
CA LYS A 43 10.11 12.51 -14.22
C LYS A 43 10.79 13.26 -13.06
N ASP A 44 10.11 14.26 -12.49
CA ASP A 44 10.72 15.20 -11.56
C ASP A 44 10.44 14.88 -10.09
N SER A 45 9.39 14.09 -9.82
CA SER A 45 8.99 13.74 -8.46
C SER A 45 8.32 12.37 -8.44
N CYS A 46 8.76 11.52 -7.52
CA CYS A 46 8.05 10.29 -7.17
C CYS A 46 7.86 10.24 -5.65
N PHE A 47 6.66 9.86 -5.23
CA PHE A 47 6.37 9.63 -3.83
C PHE A 47 5.34 8.52 -3.65
N TYR A 48 5.36 7.98 -2.44
CA TYR A 48 4.37 7.07 -1.92
C TYR A 48 3.89 7.61 -0.57
N GLU A 49 2.60 7.78 -0.42
CA GLU A 49 1.96 8.36 0.76
C GLU A 49 0.95 7.40 1.37
N THR A 50 0.91 7.37 2.70
CA THR A 50 0.06 6.46 3.45
C THR A 50 -0.65 7.27 4.53
N SER A 51 -1.96 7.41 4.42
CA SER A 51 -2.81 7.97 5.46
C SER A 51 -3.49 6.84 6.21
N ARG A 52 -3.48 6.88 7.53
CA ARG A 52 -4.20 5.93 8.37
C ARG A 52 -4.89 6.66 9.51
N GLY A 53 -6.14 6.31 9.77
CA GLY A 53 -6.89 6.85 10.90
C GLY A 53 -7.27 5.74 11.87
N PHE A 54 -6.99 5.96 13.15
CA PHE A 54 -7.43 5.07 14.22
C PHE A 54 -8.49 5.76 15.06
N ARG A 55 -9.54 5.02 15.43
CA ARG A 55 -10.73 5.51 16.16
C ARG A 55 -10.33 6.47 17.32
N GLY A 56 -10.60 7.77 17.14
CA GLY A 56 -10.41 8.80 18.16
C GLY A 56 -9.07 9.55 18.15
N ASP A 57 -8.10 9.15 17.33
CA ASP A 57 -6.83 9.86 17.14
C ASP A 57 -6.76 10.51 15.75
N TYR A 58 -6.11 11.67 15.68
CA TYR A 58 -5.80 12.33 14.41
C TYR A 58 -4.95 11.38 13.56
N GLY A 59 -5.38 11.18 12.30
CA GLY A 59 -4.67 10.30 11.37
C GLY A 59 -3.21 10.70 11.20
N TYR A 60 -2.37 9.75 10.82
CA TYR A 60 -0.98 9.99 10.49
C TYR A 60 -0.77 9.79 8.99
N GLU A 61 0.15 10.58 8.46
CA GLU A 61 0.59 10.53 7.08
C GLU A 61 2.08 10.19 7.06
N ASN A 62 2.45 9.14 6.34
CA ASN A 62 3.85 8.88 5.99
C ASN A 62 4.05 9.22 4.52
N THR A 63 5.16 9.88 4.19
CA THR A 63 5.56 10.18 2.81
C THR A 63 6.94 9.61 2.55
N TYR A 64 7.05 8.72 1.57
CA TYR A 64 8.29 8.11 1.13
C TYR A 64 8.64 8.62 -0.26
N ARG A 65 9.82 9.19 -0.40
CA ARG A 65 10.28 9.76 -1.68
C ARG A 65 11.28 8.84 -2.35
N PHE A 66 11.21 8.78 -3.67
CA PHE A 66 12.14 8.01 -4.49
C PHE A 66 12.30 8.67 -5.86
N SER A 67 13.15 8.10 -6.70
CA SER A 67 13.39 8.58 -8.06
C SER A 67 13.47 7.39 -9.03
N LEU A 68 12.88 7.54 -10.21
CA LEU A 68 13.11 6.63 -11.33
C LEU A 68 14.16 7.21 -12.27
N ASN A 69 15.04 6.36 -12.78
CA ASN A 69 15.85 6.74 -13.93
C ASN A 69 15.01 6.70 -15.23
N THR A 70 15.57 7.19 -16.33
CA THR A 70 14.88 7.26 -17.62
C THR A 70 14.38 5.90 -18.11
N ASP A 71 15.18 4.84 -17.98
CA ASP A 71 14.80 3.50 -18.45
C ASP A 71 13.68 2.90 -17.59
N GLU A 72 13.72 3.12 -16.28
CA GLU A 72 12.66 2.73 -15.34
C GLU A 72 11.34 3.45 -15.65
N LEU A 73 11.39 4.76 -15.92
CA LEU A 73 10.20 5.54 -16.28
C LEU A 73 9.61 5.11 -17.62
N ASN A 74 10.45 4.88 -18.64
CA ASN A 74 10.01 4.38 -19.95
C ASN A 74 9.41 2.98 -19.84
N SER A 75 9.99 2.11 -18.99
CA SER A 75 9.47 0.76 -18.76
C SER A 75 8.10 0.79 -18.10
N LEU A 76 7.90 1.66 -17.10
CA LEU A 76 6.59 1.87 -16.47
C LEU A 76 5.58 2.40 -17.49
N TYR A 77 5.94 3.44 -18.24
CA TYR A 77 5.09 4.03 -19.26
C TYR A 77 4.65 2.98 -20.29
N LYS A 78 5.60 2.19 -20.80
CA LYS A 78 5.31 1.10 -21.74
C LYS A 78 4.35 0.09 -21.14
N ALA A 79 4.58 -0.37 -19.91
CA ALA A 79 3.71 -1.33 -19.23
C ALA A 79 2.28 -0.79 -19.05
N ILE A 80 2.13 0.51 -18.78
CA ILE A 80 0.80 1.15 -18.68
C ILE A 80 0.14 1.21 -20.06
N MET A 81 0.86 1.65 -21.09
CA MET A 81 0.31 1.80 -22.45
C MET A 81 -0.07 0.46 -23.09
N GLU A 82 0.68 -0.62 -22.80
CA GLU A 82 0.37 -1.98 -23.26
C GLU A 82 -0.96 -2.52 -22.70
N ASN A 83 -1.45 -1.96 -21.59
CA ASN A 83 -2.76 -2.27 -21.02
C ASN A 83 -3.90 -1.38 -21.56
N ASP A 84 -3.59 -0.47 -22.49
CA ASP A 84 -4.52 0.44 -23.15
C ASP A 84 -5.51 1.17 -22.18
N PRO A 85 -5.01 2.14 -21.38
CA PRO A 85 -5.82 2.78 -20.34
C PRO A 85 -7.05 3.52 -20.88
N ALA A 86 -7.07 3.89 -22.15
CA ALA A 86 -8.19 4.59 -22.78
C ALA A 86 -9.39 3.64 -23.06
N ASP A 87 -9.12 2.35 -23.22
CA ASP A 87 -10.11 1.32 -23.55
C ASP A 87 -10.71 0.64 -22.30
N ILE A 88 -10.30 1.05 -21.10
CA ILE A 88 -10.85 0.48 -19.86
C ILE A 88 -12.26 0.99 -19.63
N GLU A 89 -13.23 0.08 -19.72
CA GLU A 89 -14.63 0.40 -19.54
C GLU A 89 -15.04 0.38 -18.07
N THR A 90 -15.83 1.39 -17.69
CA THR A 90 -16.43 1.48 -16.35
C THR A 90 -17.95 1.55 -16.44
N TYR A 91 -18.61 1.23 -15.32
CA TYR A 91 -20.04 1.42 -15.12
C TYR A 91 -20.30 1.94 -13.71
N SER A 92 -21.47 2.54 -13.49
CA SER A 92 -21.83 3.11 -12.19
C SER A 92 -23.00 2.37 -11.55
N VAL A 93 -22.89 2.07 -10.26
CA VAL A 93 -23.94 1.49 -9.42
C VAL A 93 -24.00 2.25 -8.11
N GLU A 94 -25.20 2.53 -7.63
CA GLU A 94 -25.40 3.16 -6.32
C GLU A 94 -25.03 2.18 -5.20
N VAL A 95 -23.99 2.54 -4.43
CA VAL A 95 -23.52 1.81 -3.24
C VAL A 95 -23.16 2.82 -2.15
N PHE A 96 -23.47 2.49 -0.90
CA PHE A 96 -23.34 3.43 0.22
C PHE A 96 -21.91 3.58 0.74
N ASP A 97 -21.12 2.52 0.67
CA ASP A 97 -19.74 2.53 1.15
C ASP A 97 -18.91 1.49 0.39
N ARG A 98 -17.93 1.97 -0.38
CA ARG A 98 -16.98 1.11 -1.08
C ARG A 98 -15.64 1.82 -1.27
N GLY A 99 -14.62 1.31 -0.59
CA GLY A 99 -13.23 1.63 -0.96
C GLY A 99 -12.90 1.11 -2.36
N GLY A 100 -11.69 1.39 -2.82
CA GLY A 100 -11.22 0.85 -4.08
C GLY A 100 -9.97 1.57 -4.52
N SER A 101 -9.79 1.65 -5.83
CA SER A 101 -8.67 2.39 -6.39
C SER A 101 -9.10 3.26 -7.56
N ARG A 102 -8.28 4.25 -7.86
CA ARG A 102 -8.40 5.11 -9.04
C ARG A 102 -7.02 5.49 -9.48
N PHE A 103 -6.74 5.36 -10.76
CA PHE A 103 -5.54 5.92 -11.35
C PHE A 103 -5.86 7.12 -12.23
N THR A 104 -4.87 7.99 -12.38
CA THR A 104 -4.86 9.14 -13.27
C THR A 104 -3.54 9.15 -14.01
N ILE A 105 -3.59 9.22 -15.33
CA ILE A 105 -2.42 9.33 -16.19
C ILE A 105 -2.50 10.71 -16.87
N THR A 106 -1.39 11.43 -16.88
CA THR A 106 -1.23 12.65 -17.68
C THR A 106 -0.13 12.44 -18.69
N GLN A 107 -0.40 12.73 -19.96
CA GLN A 107 0.54 12.57 -21.07
C GLN A 107 0.15 13.48 -22.25
N ASN A 108 1.12 14.14 -22.88
CA ASN A 108 0.89 15.01 -24.04
C ASN A 108 -0.23 16.07 -23.84
N GLY A 109 -0.39 16.57 -22.61
CA GLY A 109 -1.45 17.50 -22.22
C GLY A 109 -2.84 16.86 -22.02
N GLU A 110 -2.99 15.56 -22.23
CA GLU A 110 -4.22 14.81 -22.00
C GLU A 110 -4.22 14.12 -20.64
N LYS A 111 -5.43 13.91 -20.10
CA LYS A 111 -5.65 13.23 -18.83
C LYS A 111 -6.58 12.04 -19.03
N ILE A 112 -6.09 10.84 -18.69
CA ILE A 112 -6.90 9.62 -18.62
C ILE A 112 -7.13 9.29 -17.16
N GLU A 113 -8.36 8.98 -16.81
CA GLU A 113 -8.76 8.70 -15.44
C GLU A 113 -9.73 7.53 -15.40
N VAL A 114 -9.39 6.52 -14.60
CA VAL A 114 -10.20 5.32 -14.44
C VAL A 114 -10.40 5.06 -12.96
N SER A 115 -11.65 4.94 -12.54
CA SER A 115 -12.03 4.72 -11.15
C SER A 115 -12.69 3.35 -10.99
N ASN A 116 -12.13 2.55 -10.08
CA ASN A 116 -12.75 1.37 -9.52
C ASN A 116 -12.99 1.56 -8.01
N SER A 117 -13.62 2.67 -7.64
CA SER A 117 -13.93 3.05 -6.26
C SER A 117 -15.31 3.68 -6.13
N GLY A 118 -15.88 3.64 -4.91
CA GLY A 118 -17.21 4.16 -4.65
C GLY A 118 -18.26 3.56 -5.57
N MET A 119 -19.01 4.42 -6.27
CA MET A 119 -20.05 4.03 -7.22
C MET A 119 -19.52 3.57 -8.58
N SER A 120 -18.23 3.76 -8.90
CA SER A 120 -17.66 3.41 -10.21
C SER A 120 -17.01 2.03 -10.16
N PHE A 121 -17.28 1.18 -11.13
CA PHE A 121 -16.76 -0.18 -11.23
C PHE A 121 -16.13 -0.39 -12.59
N VAL A 122 -14.97 -1.05 -12.62
CA VAL A 122 -14.38 -1.55 -13.86
C VAL A 122 -15.20 -2.75 -14.34
N LYS A 123 -15.47 -2.83 -15.64
CA LYS A 123 -16.16 -4.00 -16.21
C LYS A 123 -15.23 -5.21 -16.20
N GLU A 124 -15.81 -6.40 -16.08
CA GLU A 124 -15.07 -7.67 -16.03
C GLU A 124 -14.09 -7.83 -17.21
N GLY A 125 -14.50 -7.44 -18.42
CA GLY A 125 -13.64 -7.50 -19.61
C GLY A 125 -12.43 -6.56 -19.61
N SER A 126 -12.41 -5.55 -18.75
CA SER A 126 -11.30 -4.59 -18.61
C SER A 126 -10.53 -4.74 -17.29
N GLN A 127 -10.87 -5.74 -16.47
CA GLN A 127 -10.26 -5.94 -15.16
C GLN A 127 -8.77 -6.27 -15.27
N GLU A 128 -8.37 -7.11 -16.23
CA GLU A 128 -6.97 -7.47 -16.45
C GLU A 128 -6.11 -6.26 -16.81
N GLN A 129 -6.62 -5.38 -17.68
CA GLN A 129 -5.95 -4.13 -18.06
C GLN A 129 -5.77 -3.20 -16.85
N TYR A 130 -6.83 -3.05 -16.05
CA TYR A 130 -6.82 -2.23 -14.85
C TYR A 130 -5.82 -2.75 -13.80
N ASP A 131 -5.82 -4.06 -13.56
CA ASP A 131 -4.90 -4.72 -12.64
C ASP A 131 -3.45 -4.66 -13.13
N GLY A 132 -3.23 -4.77 -14.44
CA GLY A 132 -1.92 -4.60 -15.07
C GLY A 132 -1.32 -3.22 -14.83
N ILE A 133 -2.12 -2.16 -14.97
CA ILE A 133 -1.70 -0.77 -14.72
C ILE A 133 -1.40 -0.54 -13.24
N THR A 134 -2.35 -0.87 -12.37
CA THR A 134 -2.21 -0.64 -10.91
C THR A 134 -1.05 -1.44 -10.33
N GLY A 135 -0.95 -2.72 -10.70
CA GLY A 135 0.15 -3.58 -10.29
C GLY A 135 1.51 -3.14 -10.81
N ALA A 136 1.60 -2.53 -12.01
CA ALA A 136 2.87 -1.97 -12.51
C ALA A 136 3.35 -0.78 -11.65
N ILE A 137 2.43 0.10 -11.25
CA ILE A 137 2.71 1.26 -10.39
C ILE A 137 3.16 0.82 -8.99
N GLU A 138 2.44 -0.11 -8.37
CA GLU A 138 2.79 -0.66 -7.05
C GLU A 138 4.14 -1.36 -7.10
N LYS A 139 4.34 -2.26 -8.08
CA LYS A 139 5.57 -3.06 -8.22
C LYS A 139 6.81 -2.19 -8.35
N ILE A 140 6.78 -1.17 -9.21
CA ILE A 140 7.96 -0.31 -9.38
C ILE A 140 8.19 0.52 -8.12
N THR A 141 7.14 1.04 -7.48
CA THR A 141 7.24 1.81 -6.25
C THR A 141 7.88 1.00 -5.13
N PHE A 142 7.34 -0.18 -4.81
CA PHE A 142 7.87 -1.02 -3.74
C PHE A 142 9.28 -1.52 -4.03
N LYS A 143 9.61 -1.80 -5.30
CA LYS A 143 11.00 -2.11 -5.68
C LYS A 143 11.97 -0.96 -5.34
N LYS A 144 11.56 0.31 -5.51
CA LYS A 144 12.41 1.47 -5.17
C LYS A 144 12.50 1.71 -3.67
N LEU A 145 11.46 1.37 -2.93
CA LEU A 145 11.37 1.56 -1.50
C LEU A 145 12.01 0.42 -0.69
N GLU A 146 12.27 -0.74 -1.30
CA GLU A 146 12.84 -1.91 -0.61
C GLU A 146 14.12 -1.58 0.18
N ASN A 147 15.04 -0.84 -0.43
CA ASN A 147 16.31 -0.46 0.20
C ASN A 147 16.17 0.66 1.26
N GLN A 148 14.96 1.22 1.43
CA GLN A 148 14.66 2.21 2.45
C GLN A 148 14.08 1.56 3.72
N LYS A 149 13.78 0.25 3.67
CA LYS A 149 13.30 -0.49 4.84
C LYS A 149 14.38 -0.55 5.92
N ARG A 150 13.93 -0.53 7.17
CA ARG A 150 14.75 -0.62 8.38
C ARG A 150 14.24 -1.79 9.21
N SER A 151 15.16 -2.51 9.83
CA SER A 151 14.80 -3.53 10.81
C SER A 151 14.35 -2.84 12.09
N VAL A 152 13.17 -3.23 12.57
CA VAL A 152 12.58 -2.80 13.84
C VAL A 152 12.44 -4.02 14.73
N SER A 153 12.76 -3.85 16.00
CA SER A 153 12.74 -4.90 17.00
C SER A 153 11.80 -4.55 18.16
N ILE A 154 10.94 -5.50 18.53
CA ILE A 154 10.12 -5.43 19.74
C ILE A 154 10.58 -6.53 20.69
N LYS A 155 11.25 -6.16 21.78
CA LYS A 155 11.66 -7.07 22.84
C LYS A 155 10.50 -7.33 23.79
N ILE A 156 10.20 -8.60 24.04
CA ILE A 156 9.16 -9.02 24.98
C ILE A 156 9.74 -9.11 26.38
N ASP A 157 9.24 -8.27 27.27
CA ASP A 157 9.71 -8.17 28.64
C ASP A 157 9.40 -9.42 29.49
N GLU A 158 10.16 -9.62 30.57
CA GLU A 158 9.93 -10.72 31.51
C GLU A 158 8.51 -10.69 32.11
N SER A 159 7.93 -9.50 32.35
CA SER A 159 6.55 -9.35 32.84
C SER A 159 5.50 -10.06 31.96
N ILE A 160 5.77 -10.23 30.67
CA ILE A 160 4.94 -10.98 29.73
C ILE A 160 5.43 -12.42 29.60
N ARG A 161 6.76 -12.62 29.47
CA ARG A 161 7.35 -13.96 29.26
C ARG A 161 7.06 -14.91 30.43
N SER A 162 7.03 -14.40 31.67
CA SER A 162 6.76 -15.20 32.87
C SER A 162 5.33 -15.74 32.92
N LEU A 163 4.41 -15.23 32.09
CA LEU A 163 3.04 -15.72 32.03
C LEU A 163 2.92 -17.07 31.32
N GLY A 164 3.91 -17.48 30.52
CA GLY A 164 3.83 -18.69 29.71
C GLY A 164 2.68 -18.66 28.69
N MET A 165 2.30 -17.46 28.21
CA MET A 165 1.17 -17.21 27.32
C MET A 165 1.64 -16.81 25.93
N ASN A 166 0.92 -17.15 24.87
CA ASN A 166 1.30 -16.77 23.50
C ASN A 166 1.04 -15.27 23.24
N VAL A 167 2.00 -14.60 22.61
CA VAL A 167 1.86 -13.18 22.23
C VAL A 167 1.70 -13.09 20.73
N ASN A 168 0.54 -12.62 20.27
CA ASN A 168 0.33 -12.25 18.88
C ASN A 168 0.43 -10.74 18.74
N ILE A 169 1.34 -10.29 17.89
CA ILE A 169 1.46 -8.89 17.51
C ILE A 169 0.96 -8.78 16.08
N VAL A 170 -0.07 -7.95 15.88
CA VAL A 170 -0.55 -7.57 14.56
C VAL A 170 -0.19 -6.11 14.39
N ILE A 171 0.81 -5.84 13.56
CA ILE A 171 1.13 -4.47 13.18
C ILE A 171 0.33 -4.22 11.92
N ALA A 172 -0.47 -3.14 11.89
CA ALA A 172 -1.11 -2.72 10.67
C ALA A 172 -0.01 -2.12 9.79
N MET A 173 0.65 -3.01 9.04
CA MET A 173 1.62 -2.66 8.02
C MET A 173 1.00 -2.93 6.67
N GLU A 174 1.44 -2.17 5.70
CA GLU A 174 1.00 -2.28 4.31
C GLU A 174 1.34 -3.67 3.82
N HIS A 175 0.31 -4.37 3.32
CA HIS A 175 0.30 -5.81 3.10
C HIS A 175 0.63 -6.65 4.35
N PHE A 176 -0.42 -6.98 5.12
CA PHE A 176 -0.53 -8.01 6.15
C PHE A 176 0.77 -8.77 6.52
N MET A 177 1.60 -8.20 7.40
CA MET A 177 2.54 -8.99 8.19
C MET A 177 1.81 -9.54 9.42
N SER A 178 1.11 -10.67 9.25
CA SER A 178 0.64 -11.47 10.38
C SER A 178 1.77 -12.40 10.83
N GLY A 179 2.50 -12.03 11.88
CA GLY A 179 3.38 -12.93 12.60
C GLY A 179 2.62 -13.61 13.74
N SER A 180 2.19 -14.87 13.56
CA SER A 180 1.84 -15.73 14.69
C SER A 180 3.04 -16.60 15.02
N GLY A 181 3.39 -16.68 16.30
CA GLY A 181 4.53 -17.47 16.75
C GLY A 181 4.52 -17.65 18.26
N GLU A 182 5.17 -18.71 18.73
CA GLU A 182 5.50 -18.88 20.16
C GLU A 182 6.19 -17.61 20.70
N VAL A 183 6.14 -17.40 22.02
CA VAL A 183 6.77 -16.24 22.68
C VAL A 183 8.27 -16.22 22.41
N ARG A 184 8.66 -15.60 21.32
CA ARG A 184 10.05 -15.25 21.05
C ARG A 184 10.40 -14.14 22.03
N LYS A 185 11.65 -14.13 22.51
CA LYS A 185 12.15 -13.01 23.34
C LYS A 185 12.06 -11.65 22.62
N GLN A 186 11.89 -11.70 21.30
CA GLN A 186 11.98 -10.57 20.39
C GLN A 186 11.17 -10.87 19.12
N ILE A 187 10.56 -9.84 18.56
CA ILE A 187 9.89 -9.85 17.26
C ILE A 187 10.59 -8.83 16.39
N ASP A 188 11.10 -9.27 15.24
CA ASP A 188 11.79 -8.44 14.28
C ASP A 188 10.99 -8.37 12.98
N PHE A 189 10.92 -7.19 12.39
CA PHE A 189 10.21 -6.93 11.14
C PHE A 189 10.88 -5.78 10.38
N GLU A 190 10.64 -5.68 9.08
CA GLU A 190 11.24 -4.67 8.21
C GLU A 190 10.20 -3.71 7.68
N VAL A 191 10.45 -2.41 7.85
CA VAL A 191 9.45 -1.36 7.64
C VAL A 191 10.08 -0.12 7.06
N LEU A 192 9.31 0.67 6.32
CA LEU A 192 9.78 1.98 5.90
C LEU A 192 9.85 2.93 7.11
N ASN A 193 10.53 4.06 6.95
CA ASN A 193 10.64 5.03 8.03
C ASN A 193 9.35 5.84 8.17
N GLY A 194 8.60 5.62 9.24
CA GLY A 194 7.31 6.26 9.49
C GLY A 194 6.71 5.92 10.85
N VAL A 195 5.49 6.41 11.03
CA VAL A 195 4.62 6.11 12.17
C VAL A 195 3.74 4.91 11.81
N TYR A 196 3.60 3.97 12.75
CA TYR A 196 2.73 2.79 12.59
C TYR A 196 1.92 2.53 13.84
N TYR A 197 0.69 2.06 13.64
CA TYR A 197 -0.18 1.59 14.72
C TYR A 197 -0.32 0.09 14.63
N GLY A 198 -0.36 -0.56 15.78
CA GLY A 198 -0.55 -2.00 15.87
C GLY A 198 -1.49 -2.37 16.99
N LYS A 199 -1.92 -3.63 16.94
CA LYS A 199 -2.68 -4.30 17.99
C LYS A 199 -1.86 -5.45 18.53
N ILE A 200 -1.85 -5.57 19.85
CA ILE A 200 -1.22 -6.69 20.55
C ILE A 200 -2.31 -7.49 21.23
N LEU A 201 -2.18 -8.80 21.14
CA LEU A 201 -3.07 -9.79 21.71
C LEU A 201 -2.22 -10.80 22.49
N ILE A 202 -2.29 -10.76 23.81
CA ILE A 202 -1.71 -11.78 24.67
C ILE A 202 -2.80 -12.83 24.90
N MET A 203 -2.54 -14.05 24.45
CA MET A 203 -3.50 -15.15 24.49
C MET A 203 -3.06 -16.24 25.44
N ASN A 204 -4.00 -16.73 26.26
CA ASN A 204 -3.78 -17.90 27.08
C ASN A 204 -3.94 -19.17 26.21
N PRO A 205 -2.87 -19.94 25.95
CA PRO A 205 -2.95 -21.12 25.08
C PRO A 205 -3.78 -22.25 25.68
N LYS A 206 -4.04 -22.23 27.00
CA LYS A 206 -4.76 -23.29 27.73
C LYS A 206 -6.24 -23.00 27.96
N ALA A 207 -6.72 -21.82 27.56
CA ALA A 207 -8.11 -21.42 27.79
C ALA A 207 -9.01 -21.81 26.61
N GLU A 208 -10.13 -22.47 26.90
CA GLU A 208 -11.21 -22.67 25.93
C GLU A 208 -12.09 -21.41 25.83
N HIS A 209 -12.46 -21.07 24.59
CA HIS A 209 -13.40 -20.03 24.12
C HIS A 209 -13.46 -18.67 24.84
N GLU A 210 -13.93 -18.59 26.09
CA GLU A 210 -14.25 -17.31 26.76
C GLU A 210 -13.06 -16.64 27.46
N ASN A 211 -11.93 -17.33 27.65
CA ASN A 211 -10.74 -16.78 28.34
C ASN A 211 -9.45 -16.80 27.48
N LYS A 212 -9.60 -16.89 26.15
CA LYS A 212 -8.46 -17.04 25.25
C LYS A 212 -7.61 -15.76 25.16
N VAL A 213 -8.19 -14.58 25.36
CA VAL A 213 -7.46 -13.30 25.38
C VAL A 213 -7.22 -12.88 26.84
N TYR A 214 -5.96 -12.86 27.25
CA TYR A 214 -5.56 -12.41 28.58
C TYR A 214 -5.47 -10.89 28.67
N SER A 215 -4.90 -10.26 27.65
CA SER A 215 -4.82 -8.81 27.52
C SER A 215 -4.72 -8.42 26.05
N SER A 216 -5.21 -7.23 25.73
CA SER A 216 -5.07 -6.65 24.39
C SER A 216 -4.87 -5.15 24.51
N GLY A 217 -4.06 -4.60 23.61
CA GLY A 217 -3.77 -3.17 23.57
C GLY A 217 -3.49 -2.70 22.16
N PHE A 218 -3.68 -1.41 21.93
CA PHE A 218 -3.18 -0.73 20.76
C PHE A 218 -1.88 -0.04 21.11
N PHE A 219 -1.00 0.09 20.13
CA PHE A 219 0.28 0.75 20.31
C PHE A 219 0.66 1.52 19.07
N LYS A 220 1.52 2.52 19.27
CA LYS A 220 2.13 3.34 18.22
C LYS A 220 3.63 3.12 18.28
N ILE A 221 4.26 2.92 17.13
CA ILE A 221 5.70 3.00 16.94
C ILE A 221 6.02 4.15 15.99
N ASP A 222 7.09 4.88 16.28
CA ASP A 222 7.60 5.95 15.44
C ASP A 222 9.05 5.63 15.05
N THR A 223 9.19 5.06 13.87
CA THR A 223 10.48 4.55 13.38
C THR A 223 11.41 5.67 12.92
N ASN A 224 10.91 6.91 12.88
CA ASN A 224 11.74 8.10 12.71
C ASN A 224 12.60 8.36 13.95
N ASP A 225 12.09 8.02 15.13
CA ASP A 225 12.76 8.25 16.43
C ASP A 225 13.52 7.00 16.90
N LYS A 226 12.84 5.84 16.92
CA LYS A 226 13.38 4.60 17.50
C LYS A 226 13.11 3.37 16.66
N LEU A 227 14.06 2.44 16.68
CA LEU A 227 13.97 1.12 16.03
C LEU A 227 13.87 -0.05 17.02
N ASP A 228 14.20 0.17 18.29
CA ASP A 228 14.15 -0.83 19.33
C ASP A 228 13.07 -0.43 20.33
N TYR A 229 12.10 -1.33 20.51
CA TYR A 229 10.98 -1.15 21.42
C TYR A 229 10.96 -2.25 22.47
N ARG A 230 10.38 -1.95 23.63
CA ARG A 230 10.10 -2.94 24.67
C ARG A 230 8.61 -3.03 24.93
N LEU A 231 8.09 -4.24 24.86
CA LEU A 231 6.71 -4.58 25.21
C LEU A 231 6.65 -5.14 26.63
N TYR A 232 5.84 -4.54 27.51
CA TYR A 232 5.74 -4.95 28.91
C TYR A 232 4.30 -4.80 29.46
N LEU A 233 4.06 -5.38 30.63
CA LEU A 233 2.78 -5.28 31.35
C LEU A 233 2.90 -4.40 32.59
N VAL A 234 1.92 -3.52 32.77
CA VAL A 234 1.68 -2.75 34.00
C VAL A 234 0.24 -3.00 34.41
N ASP A 235 0.03 -3.64 35.56
CA ASP A 235 -1.32 -3.95 36.09
C ASP A 235 -2.27 -4.61 35.07
N LYS A 236 -1.74 -5.56 34.28
CA LYS A 236 -2.40 -6.26 33.15
C LYS A 236 -2.69 -5.42 31.91
N THR A 237 -2.31 -4.14 31.90
CA THR A 237 -2.33 -3.28 30.71
C THR A 237 -1.02 -3.40 29.94
N ILE A 238 -1.13 -3.58 28.63
CA ILE A 238 0.01 -3.67 27.71
C ILE A 238 0.56 -2.26 27.45
N SER A 239 1.88 -2.10 27.55
CA SER A 239 2.59 -0.86 27.27
C SER A 239 3.79 -1.11 26.34
N ILE A 240 4.13 -0.12 25.51
CA ILE A 240 5.31 -0.13 24.62
C ILE A 240 6.13 1.14 24.85
N GLU A 241 7.46 1.04 24.80
CA GLU A 241 8.40 2.18 24.91
C GLU A 241 9.65 2.02 24.03
#